data_AF-A0A1F2ZRR2-F1
#
_entry.id   AF-A0A1F2ZRR2-F1
#
_cell.length_a   1.000
_cell.length_b   1.000
_cell.length_c   1.000
_cell.angle_alpha   90.00
_cell.angle_beta   90.00
_cell.angle_gamma   90.00
#
_symmetry.space_group_name_H-M   'P 1'
#
loop_
_entity.id
_entity.type
_entity.pdbx_description
1 polymer ?
#
loop_
_entity_poly.entity_id
_entity_poly.type
_entity_poly.pdbx_seq_one_letter_code
_entity_poly.pdbx_strand_id
1 'polypeptide(L)'
;MSQNQALQALRDKIDKIDEKIIKLLSQRMNIVSQVAELKKNNGEKFFIRSAREADMIKNLVAKNPDLQAPLIVNIWRKIITAANMAEQNLRIAIHNPNDVSDYEYLVKEYYSSYVPITSFDSISGVVSALEKNEAQIGIFALPSNDGEKEDAKENWWIALANNRLGLRVFAQIPFVEYCQNNNGKIHLVAVAIKEPEKSNDDNTLLYVEAAKGIEKSQILSAFKEQNLVAKILKSVKSQQSTSVTFYLATLDGFYLENDSAIKNFSKSRIKPFAKILGHYAKSIKISV
;
A
#
# COMPACT_ATOMS: atom_id res chain seq x y z
N MET A 1 -34.19 -19.36 -37.18
CA MET A 1 -33.17 -18.28 -37.24
C MET A 1 -31.87 -18.89 -37.70
N SER A 2 -31.12 -18.23 -38.59
CA SER A 2 -29.77 -18.68 -38.94
C SER A 2 -28.82 -18.50 -37.75
N GLN A 3 -27.74 -19.28 -37.69
CA GLN A 3 -26.72 -19.17 -36.65
C GLN A 3 -26.16 -17.73 -36.54
N ASN A 4 -26.05 -17.03 -37.67
CA ASN A 4 -25.65 -15.61 -37.72
C ASN A 4 -26.68 -14.66 -37.08
N GLN A 5 -27.99 -14.90 -37.27
CA GLN A 5 -29.03 -14.12 -36.62
C GLN A 5 -29.05 -14.32 -35.10
N ALA A 6 -28.84 -15.56 -34.64
CA ALA A 6 -28.78 -15.86 -33.21
C ALA A 6 -27.55 -15.21 -32.54
N LEU A 7 -26.38 -15.26 -33.20
CA LEU A 7 -25.17 -14.60 -32.73
C LEU A 7 -25.35 -13.07 -32.65
N GLN A 8 -25.95 -12.46 -33.68
CA GLN A 8 -26.19 -11.02 -33.69
C GLN A 8 -27.13 -10.61 -32.54
N ALA A 9 -28.21 -11.36 -32.30
CA ALA A 9 -29.12 -11.08 -31.20
C ALA A 9 -28.46 -11.19 -29.81
N LEU A 10 -27.41 -12.02 -29.65
CA LEU A 10 -26.62 -12.07 -28.42
C LEU A 10 -25.68 -10.86 -28.29
N ARG A 11 -25.06 -10.42 -29.37
CA ARG A 11 -24.22 -9.20 -29.39
C ARG A 11 -25.03 -7.96 -29.03
N ASP A 12 -26.22 -7.80 -29.61
CA ASP A 12 -27.11 -6.68 -29.29
C ASP A 12 -27.51 -6.64 -27.80
N LYS A 13 -27.54 -7.81 -27.13
CA LYS A 13 -27.77 -7.88 -25.67
C LYS A 13 -26.54 -7.44 -24.88
N ILE A 14 -25.34 -7.79 -25.32
CA ILE A 14 -24.07 -7.34 -24.73
C ILE A 14 -23.95 -5.82 -24.85
N ASP A 15 -24.16 -5.28 -26.04
CA ASP A 15 -24.05 -3.83 -26.29
C ASP A 15 -24.99 -3.02 -25.38
N LYS A 16 -26.24 -3.50 -25.20
CA LYS A 16 -27.20 -2.90 -24.26
C LYS A 16 -26.77 -2.97 -22.80
N ILE A 17 -26.00 -3.99 -22.41
CA ILE A 17 -25.43 -4.09 -21.06
C ILE A 17 -24.27 -3.10 -20.93
N ASP A 18 -23.40 -3.01 -21.94
CA ASP A 18 -22.25 -2.11 -21.95
C ASP A 18 -22.68 -0.64 -21.86
N GLU A 19 -23.72 -0.25 -22.60
CA GLU A 19 -24.34 1.08 -22.47
C GLU A 19 -24.80 1.38 -21.04
N LYS A 20 -25.41 0.40 -20.37
CA LYS A 20 -25.83 0.54 -18.96
C LYS A 20 -24.64 0.66 -18.03
N ILE A 21 -23.57 -0.10 -18.25
CA ILE A 21 -22.33 0.00 -17.46
C ILE A 21 -21.76 1.41 -17.57
N ILE A 22 -21.62 1.95 -18.79
CA ILE A 22 -21.12 3.32 -18.99
C ILE A 22 -22.01 4.36 -18.30
N LYS A 23 -23.34 4.22 -18.40
CA LYS A 23 -24.27 5.11 -17.70
C LYS A 23 -24.12 5.05 -16.17
N LEU A 24 -23.96 3.85 -15.60
CA LEU A 24 -23.74 3.66 -14.16
C LEU A 24 -22.40 4.24 -13.71
N LEU A 25 -21.34 4.10 -14.52
CA LEU A 25 -20.04 4.71 -14.25
C LEU A 25 -20.13 6.24 -14.26
N SER A 26 -20.84 6.83 -15.21
CA SER A 26 -21.09 8.28 -15.25
C SER A 26 -21.85 8.75 -14.00
N GLN A 27 -22.91 8.05 -13.61
CA GLN A 27 -23.65 8.35 -12.37
C GLN A 27 -22.74 8.27 -11.13
N ARG A 28 -21.88 7.25 -11.06
CA ARG A 28 -20.90 7.11 -9.98
C ARG A 28 -19.93 8.29 -9.95
N MET A 29 -19.43 8.75 -11.09
CA MET A 29 -18.49 9.87 -11.14
C MET A 29 -19.15 11.20 -10.72
N ASN A 30 -20.44 11.40 -11.02
CA ASN A 30 -21.17 12.57 -10.51
C ASN A 30 -21.25 12.58 -8.98
N ILE A 31 -21.44 11.42 -8.35
CA ILE A 31 -21.43 11.28 -6.89
C ILE A 31 -20.01 11.53 -6.34
N VAL A 32 -18.97 11.02 -7.02
CA VAL A 32 -17.56 11.29 -6.66
C VAL A 32 -17.28 12.79 -6.63
N SER A 33 -17.78 13.56 -7.61
CA SER A 33 -17.61 15.02 -7.61
C SER A 33 -18.23 15.70 -6.38
N GLN A 34 -19.40 15.26 -5.93
CA GLN A 34 -20.04 15.76 -4.70
C GLN A 34 -19.24 15.39 -3.46
N VAL A 35 -18.72 14.15 -3.40
CA VAL A 35 -17.82 13.71 -2.32
C VAL A 35 -16.55 14.55 -2.29
N ALA A 36 -15.97 14.87 -3.45
CA ALA A 36 -14.79 15.71 -3.55
C ALA A 36 -15.01 17.12 -3.00
N GLU A 37 -16.17 17.71 -3.27
CA GLU A 37 -16.57 19.02 -2.75
C GLU A 37 -16.64 19.01 -1.21
N LEU A 38 -17.24 17.97 -0.63
CA LEU A 38 -17.29 17.80 0.82
C LEU A 38 -15.90 17.65 1.45
N LYS A 39 -15.02 16.83 0.85
CA LYS A 39 -13.63 16.67 1.33
C LYS A 39 -12.86 17.99 1.30
N LYS A 40 -13.02 18.77 0.23
CA LYS A 40 -12.41 20.11 0.09
C LYS A 40 -12.90 21.06 1.18
N ASN A 41 -14.21 21.09 1.43
CA ASN A 41 -14.81 21.94 2.46
C ASN A 41 -14.37 21.54 3.88
N ASN A 42 -14.05 20.27 4.09
CA ASN A 42 -13.49 19.77 5.35
C ASN A 42 -11.97 19.99 5.51
N GLY A 43 -11.31 20.60 4.52
CA GLY A 43 -9.87 20.87 4.56
C GLY A 43 -9.00 19.60 4.51
N GLU A 44 -9.52 18.49 3.98
CA GLU A 44 -8.72 17.28 3.81
C GLU A 44 -7.55 17.56 2.86
N LYS A 45 -6.33 17.18 3.26
CA LYS A 45 -5.12 17.42 2.45
C LYS A 45 -4.85 16.31 1.42
N PHE A 46 -5.42 15.12 1.63
CA PHE A 46 -5.22 13.95 0.79
C PHE A 46 -6.47 13.09 0.75
N PHE A 47 -7.06 12.93 -0.44
CA PHE A 47 -8.43 12.40 -0.57
C PHE A 47 -8.53 10.88 -0.71
N ILE A 48 -7.41 10.18 -0.89
CA ILE A 48 -7.40 8.71 -1.05
C ILE A 48 -7.63 8.06 0.30
N ARG A 49 -8.60 7.14 0.35
CA ARG A 49 -9.04 6.41 1.55
C ARG A 49 -8.83 4.91 1.37
N SER A 50 -7.57 4.48 1.29
CA SER A 50 -7.22 3.11 0.86
C SER A 50 -7.80 2.00 1.73
N ALA A 51 -8.00 2.23 3.03
CA ALA A 51 -8.69 1.28 3.91
C ALA A 51 -10.13 1.00 3.43
N ARG A 52 -10.92 2.07 3.23
CA ARG A 52 -12.28 1.99 2.69
C ARG A 52 -12.31 1.34 1.30
N GLU A 53 -11.36 1.69 0.44
CA GLU A 53 -11.29 1.14 -0.90
C GLU A 53 -10.96 -0.37 -0.88
N ALA A 54 -10.09 -0.81 0.02
CA ALA A 54 -9.77 -2.22 0.20
C ALA A 54 -10.98 -3.01 0.69
N ASP A 55 -11.69 -2.51 1.70
CA ASP A 55 -12.92 -3.12 2.21
C ASP A 55 -14.01 -3.20 1.14
N MET A 56 -14.19 -2.12 0.37
CA MET A 56 -15.13 -2.08 -0.74
C MET A 56 -14.83 -3.19 -1.75
N ILE A 57 -13.57 -3.33 -2.19
CA ILE A 57 -13.19 -4.34 -3.17
C ILE A 57 -13.31 -5.75 -2.60
N LYS A 58 -12.83 -6.00 -1.37
CA LYS A 58 -12.98 -7.31 -0.70
C LYS A 58 -14.46 -7.71 -0.62
N ASN A 59 -15.34 -6.77 -0.25
CA ASN A 59 -16.78 -7.00 -0.21
C ASN A 59 -17.40 -7.26 -1.59
N LEU A 60 -16.95 -6.57 -2.64
CA LEU A 60 -17.43 -6.83 -4.01
C LEU A 60 -17.01 -8.21 -4.50
N VAL A 61 -15.77 -8.63 -4.23
CA VAL A 61 -15.29 -9.98 -4.54
C VAL A 61 -16.13 -11.02 -3.81
N ALA A 62 -16.34 -10.85 -2.50
CA ALA A 62 -17.12 -11.80 -1.70
C ALA A 62 -18.58 -11.92 -2.12
N LYS A 63 -19.21 -10.82 -2.56
CA LYS A 63 -20.62 -10.80 -2.97
C LYS A 63 -20.88 -11.31 -4.39
N ASN A 64 -19.84 -11.52 -5.19
CA ASN A 64 -19.97 -11.91 -6.59
C ASN A 64 -19.09 -13.13 -6.90
N PRO A 65 -19.36 -14.30 -6.27
CA PRO A 65 -18.52 -15.49 -6.41
C PRO A 65 -18.50 -16.06 -7.84
N ASP A 66 -19.51 -15.76 -8.66
CA ASP A 66 -19.58 -16.20 -10.06
C ASP A 66 -18.60 -15.44 -10.98
N LEU A 67 -18.04 -14.33 -10.50
CA LEU A 67 -17.02 -13.55 -11.22
C LEU A 67 -15.64 -13.86 -10.66
N GLN A 68 -14.65 -13.95 -11.56
CA GLN A 68 -13.27 -14.10 -11.15
C GLN A 68 -12.83 -12.87 -10.34
N ALA A 69 -12.33 -13.09 -9.11
CA ALA A 69 -11.85 -12.01 -8.24
C ALA A 69 -10.88 -11.02 -8.93
N PRO A 70 -9.91 -11.45 -9.78
CA PRO A 70 -9.03 -10.53 -10.50
C PRO A 70 -9.78 -9.53 -11.39
N LEU A 71 -10.88 -9.96 -12.03
CA LEU A 71 -11.69 -9.11 -12.90
C LEU A 71 -12.28 -7.94 -12.10
N ILE A 72 -12.91 -8.25 -10.96
CA ILE A 72 -13.49 -7.25 -10.07
C ILE A 72 -12.40 -6.29 -9.57
N VAL A 73 -11.28 -6.82 -9.07
CA VAL A 73 -10.21 -5.97 -8.54
C VAL A 73 -9.66 -5.03 -9.61
N ASN A 74 -9.38 -5.55 -10.81
CA ASN A 74 -8.83 -4.75 -11.90
C ASN A 74 -9.80 -3.65 -12.34
N ILE A 75 -11.08 -3.97 -12.58
CA ILE A 75 -12.09 -2.97 -12.95
C ILE A 75 -12.21 -1.90 -11.87
N TRP A 76 -12.36 -2.29 -10.60
CA TRP A 76 -12.57 -1.32 -9.52
C TRP A 76 -11.32 -0.49 -9.23
N ARG A 77 -10.11 -1.03 -9.36
CA ARG A 77 -8.88 -0.21 -9.26
C ARG A 77 -8.85 0.89 -10.31
N LYS A 78 -9.17 0.59 -11.58
CA LYS A 78 -9.21 1.63 -12.65
C LYS A 78 -10.29 2.69 -12.38
N ILE A 79 -11.47 2.26 -11.95
CA ILE A 79 -12.56 3.17 -11.58
C ILE A 79 -12.16 4.07 -10.40
N ILE A 80 -11.51 3.50 -9.37
CA ILE A 80 -11.06 4.24 -8.19
C ILE A 80 -9.97 5.24 -8.56
N THR A 81 -8.99 4.85 -9.39
CA THR A 81 -7.99 5.81 -9.87
C THR A 81 -8.62 6.95 -10.64
N ALA A 82 -9.52 6.67 -11.59
CA ALA A 82 -10.20 7.72 -12.35
C ALA A 82 -10.95 8.69 -11.42
N ALA A 83 -11.62 8.17 -10.39
CA ALA A 83 -12.22 8.98 -9.35
C ALA A 83 -11.17 9.83 -8.62
N ASN A 84 -10.09 9.22 -8.11
CA ASN A 84 -9.03 9.91 -7.38
C ASN A 84 -8.40 11.06 -8.20
N MET A 85 -8.20 10.86 -9.51
CA MET A 85 -7.71 11.90 -10.42
C MET A 85 -8.71 13.02 -10.69
N ALA A 86 -10.01 12.74 -10.64
CA ALA A 86 -11.04 13.76 -10.72
C ALA A 86 -11.15 14.59 -9.43
N GLU A 87 -10.87 13.96 -8.28
CA GLU A 87 -10.92 14.64 -6.98
C GLU A 87 -9.66 15.51 -6.73
N GLN A 88 -8.48 15.06 -7.17
CA GLN A 88 -7.20 15.73 -6.96
C GLN A 88 -6.22 15.51 -8.11
N ASN A 89 -5.26 16.42 -8.26
CA ASN A 89 -4.17 16.25 -9.22
C ASN A 89 -3.19 15.19 -8.69
N LEU A 90 -3.31 13.96 -9.17
CA LEU A 90 -2.56 12.81 -8.67
C LEU A 90 -1.26 12.61 -9.48
N ARG A 91 -0.10 12.74 -8.82
CA ARG A 91 1.21 12.38 -9.36
C ARG A 91 1.96 11.48 -8.40
N ILE A 92 2.77 10.58 -8.95
CA ILE A 92 3.47 9.55 -8.19
C ILE A 92 4.98 9.74 -8.34
N ALA A 93 5.69 9.77 -7.20
CA ALA A 93 7.14 9.74 -7.13
C ALA A 93 7.59 8.32 -6.70
N ILE A 94 8.39 7.64 -7.52
CA ILE A 94 8.90 6.30 -7.22
C ILE A 94 10.38 6.38 -6.86
N HIS A 95 10.77 5.77 -5.73
CA HIS A 95 12.18 5.54 -5.42
C HIS A 95 12.68 4.31 -6.18
N ASN A 96 13.47 4.52 -7.23
CA ASN A 96 13.95 3.47 -8.13
C ASN A 96 15.43 3.65 -8.52
N PRO A 97 16.37 3.61 -7.56
CA PRO A 97 17.79 3.92 -7.79
C PRO A 97 18.53 2.95 -8.71
N ASN A 98 17.92 1.80 -9.00
CA ASN A 98 18.50 0.73 -9.81
C ASN A 98 17.72 0.53 -11.12
N ASP A 99 16.82 1.45 -11.46
CA ASP A 99 15.99 1.42 -12.67
C ASP A 99 15.27 0.07 -12.91
N VAL A 100 14.66 -0.46 -11.85
CA VAL A 100 13.89 -1.71 -11.90
C VAL A 100 12.57 -1.46 -12.63
N SER A 101 12.43 -2.01 -13.85
CA SER A 101 11.25 -1.83 -14.71
C SER A 101 9.93 -2.25 -14.05
N ASP A 102 9.98 -3.29 -13.21
CA ASP A 102 8.81 -3.87 -12.58
C ASP A 102 8.15 -2.90 -11.58
N TYR A 103 8.89 -1.93 -11.03
CA TYR A 103 8.32 -0.97 -10.09
C TYR A 103 7.30 -0.08 -10.78
N GLU A 104 7.65 0.50 -11.92
CA GLU A 104 6.73 1.34 -12.69
C GLU A 104 5.57 0.50 -13.26
N TYR A 105 5.84 -0.73 -13.71
CA TYR A 105 4.79 -1.66 -14.16
C TYR A 105 3.73 -1.90 -13.07
N LEU A 106 4.16 -2.30 -11.86
CA LEU A 106 3.26 -2.56 -10.73
C LEU A 106 2.47 -1.32 -10.32
N VAL A 107 3.11 -0.15 -10.33
CA VAL A 107 2.43 1.13 -10.03
C VAL A 107 1.38 1.45 -11.10
N LYS A 108 1.66 1.24 -12.39
CA LYS A 108 0.67 1.42 -13.48
C LYS A 108 -0.45 0.38 -13.42
N GLU A 109 -0.16 -0.83 -12.98
CA GLU A 109 -1.19 -1.85 -12.77
C GLU A 109 -2.17 -1.39 -11.67
N TYR A 110 -1.65 -0.84 -10.56
CA TYR A 110 -2.45 -0.36 -9.44
C TYR A 110 -3.19 0.96 -9.73
N TYR A 111 -2.48 1.97 -10.26
CA TYR A 111 -2.95 3.34 -10.44
C TYR A 111 -3.26 3.72 -11.90
N SER A 112 -3.23 2.80 -12.87
CA SER A 112 -3.38 3.10 -14.32
C SER A 112 -2.17 3.79 -14.96
N SER A 113 -2.02 3.57 -16.27
CA SER A 113 -0.88 4.06 -17.07
C SER A 113 -0.89 5.56 -17.36
N TYR A 114 -2.03 6.23 -17.22
CA TYR A 114 -2.18 7.66 -17.49
C TYR A 114 -1.90 8.56 -16.26
N VAL A 115 -1.64 7.97 -15.08
CA VAL A 115 -1.17 8.73 -13.92
C VAL A 115 0.30 9.09 -14.13
N PRO A 116 0.69 10.38 -14.03
CA PRO A 116 2.09 10.78 -14.16
C PRO A 116 2.95 10.15 -13.07
N ILE A 117 4.05 9.53 -13.49
CA ILE A 117 5.03 8.86 -12.64
C ILE A 117 6.40 9.51 -12.86
N THR A 118 7.14 9.78 -11.79
CA THR A 118 8.52 10.26 -11.85
C THR A 118 9.40 9.40 -10.95
N SER A 119 10.48 8.86 -11.52
CA SER A 119 11.46 8.05 -10.80
C SER A 119 12.55 8.92 -10.18
N PHE A 120 13.01 8.54 -8.99
CA PHE A 120 14.06 9.22 -8.24
C PHE A 120 15.10 8.21 -7.75
N ASP A 121 16.37 8.59 -7.81
CA ASP A 121 17.50 7.76 -7.32
C ASP A 121 17.74 7.88 -5.81
N SER A 122 17.05 8.80 -5.14
CA SER A 122 17.25 9.06 -3.71
C SER A 122 15.94 9.14 -2.96
N ILE A 123 15.96 8.63 -1.74
CA ILE A 123 14.85 8.71 -0.79
C ILE A 123 14.46 10.17 -0.53
N SER A 124 15.46 11.05 -0.37
CA SER A 124 15.25 12.49 -0.18
C SER A 124 14.59 13.16 -1.38
N GLY A 125 14.87 12.70 -2.61
CA GLY A 125 14.19 13.16 -3.82
C GLY A 125 12.68 12.91 -3.76
N VAL A 126 12.27 11.69 -3.43
CA VAL A 126 10.84 11.34 -3.26
C VAL A 126 10.20 12.15 -2.13
N VAL A 127 10.86 12.25 -0.97
CA VAL A 127 10.33 13.01 0.18
C VAL A 127 10.20 14.50 -0.16
N SER A 128 11.18 15.10 -0.84
CA SER A 128 11.13 16.49 -1.30
C SER A 128 9.97 16.71 -2.27
N ALA A 129 9.74 15.80 -3.21
CA ALA A 129 8.63 15.91 -4.16
C ALA A 129 7.26 15.90 -3.44
N LEU A 130 7.12 15.10 -2.38
CA LEU A 130 5.92 15.08 -1.55
C LEU A 130 5.77 16.37 -0.72
N GLU A 131 6.85 16.84 -0.11
CA GLU A 131 6.86 18.06 0.70
C GLU A 131 6.49 19.30 -0.12
N LYS A 132 7.02 19.39 -1.35
CA LYS A 132 6.74 20.49 -2.29
C LYS A 132 5.43 20.33 -3.06
N ASN A 133 4.66 19.26 -2.79
CA ASN A 133 3.43 18.93 -3.50
C ASN A 133 3.62 18.74 -5.03
N GLU A 134 4.83 18.41 -5.46
CA GLU A 134 5.17 18.00 -6.83
C GLU A 134 4.65 16.57 -7.11
N ALA A 135 4.56 15.75 -6.07
CA ALA A 135 3.88 14.46 -6.05
C ALA A 135 2.93 14.35 -4.86
N GLN A 136 1.91 13.50 -4.98
CA GLN A 136 0.91 13.23 -3.94
C GLN A 136 1.15 11.86 -3.28
N ILE A 137 1.83 10.95 -3.98
CA ILE A 137 2.15 9.61 -3.50
C ILE A 137 3.63 9.32 -3.73
N GLY A 138 4.32 8.86 -2.69
CA GLY A 138 5.64 8.28 -2.78
C GLY A 138 5.53 6.76 -2.83
N ILE A 139 6.34 6.10 -3.64
CA ILE A 139 6.41 4.64 -3.72
C ILE A 139 7.82 4.19 -3.35
N PHE A 140 7.89 3.19 -2.47
CA PHE A 140 9.14 2.53 -2.10
C PHE A 140 8.99 1.01 -2.22
N ALA A 141 10.08 0.33 -2.56
CA ALA A 141 10.12 -1.12 -2.50
C ALA A 141 10.03 -1.60 -1.05
N LEU A 142 9.13 -2.54 -0.78
CA LEU A 142 9.04 -3.23 0.50
C LEU A 142 10.09 -4.35 0.52
N PRO A 143 11.10 -4.28 1.40
CA PRO A 143 12.12 -5.31 1.44
C PRO A 143 11.54 -6.68 1.79
N SER A 144 12.04 -7.72 1.13
CA SER A 144 11.81 -9.12 1.51
C SER A 144 13.15 -9.77 1.89
N ASN A 145 13.12 -10.84 2.69
CA ASN A 145 14.32 -11.46 3.29
C ASN A 145 15.23 -12.21 2.27
N ASP A 146 15.06 -12.00 0.96
CA ASP A 146 15.81 -12.71 -0.07
C ASP A 146 17.13 -11.99 -0.37
N GLY A 147 18.17 -12.32 0.40
CA GLY A 147 19.57 -12.00 0.07
C GLY A 147 20.08 -10.68 0.63
N GLU A 148 21.01 -10.80 1.57
CA GLU A 148 21.71 -9.71 2.26
C GLU A 148 22.62 -8.92 1.33
N LYS A 149 22.08 -7.95 0.59
CA LYS A 149 22.85 -6.76 0.24
C LYS A 149 22.37 -5.61 1.10
N GLU A 150 23.22 -5.17 2.03
CA GLU A 150 23.03 -3.92 2.76
C GLU A 150 23.23 -2.74 1.77
N ASP A 151 22.25 -2.50 0.91
CA ASP A 151 22.21 -1.26 0.15
C ASP A 151 21.51 -0.18 0.99
N ALA A 152 22.30 0.78 1.47
CA ALA A 152 21.82 1.93 2.22
C ALA A 152 20.79 2.76 1.42
N LYS A 153 20.86 2.74 0.08
CA LYS A 153 19.89 3.41 -0.79
C LYS A 153 18.47 2.87 -0.59
N GLU A 154 18.32 1.63 -0.14
CA GLU A 154 17.01 0.99 0.02
C GLU A 154 16.40 1.13 1.43
N ASN A 155 17.09 1.79 2.36
CA ASN A 155 16.67 1.89 3.77
C ASN A 155 15.73 3.09 4.04
N TRP A 156 14.79 3.34 3.12
CA TRP A 156 13.82 4.44 3.19
C TRP A 156 13.02 4.48 4.50
N TRP A 157 12.77 3.31 5.09
CA TRP A 157 12.00 3.13 6.31
C TRP A 157 12.68 3.74 7.55
N ILE A 158 14.02 3.86 7.56
CA ILE A 158 14.77 4.55 8.61
C ILE A 158 14.56 6.07 8.49
N ALA A 159 14.62 6.60 7.27
CA ALA A 159 14.34 8.02 7.01
C ALA A 159 12.87 8.35 7.35
N LEU A 160 11.95 7.46 6.99
CA LEU A 160 10.53 7.61 7.30
C LEU A 160 10.27 7.58 8.80
N ALA A 161 10.99 6.75 9.58
CA ALA A 161 10.87 6.76 11.04
C ALA A 161 11.22 8.13 11.65
N ASN A 162 12.02 8.96 10.99
CA ASN A 162 12.40 10.28 11.48
C ASN A 162 11.70 11.44 10.75
N ASN A 163 10.69 11.15 9.93
CA ASN A 163 9.99 12.18 9.17
C ASN A 163 9.16 13.10 10.07
N ARG A 164 9.16 14.40 9.74
CA ARG A 164 8.38 15.45 10.42
C ARG A 164 7.12 15.87 9.66
N LEU A 165 6.93 15.33 8.45
CA LEU A 165 5.87 15.71 7.53
C LEU A 165 4.55 14.97 7.79
N GLY A 166 4.55 13.96 8.66
CA GLY A 166 3.39 13.08 8.85
C GLY A 166 3.23 12.07 7.71
N LEU A 167 4.31 11.72 7.04
CA LEU A 167 4.32 10.68 6.02
C LEU A 167 4.04 9.32 6.65
N ARG A 168 3.07 8.60 6.09
CA ARG A 168 2.67 7.25 6.49
C ARG A 168 2.53 6.34 5.29
N VAL A 169 2.94 5.09 5.44
CA VAL A 169 2.51 4.01 4.54
C VAL A 169 0.99 3.85 4.65
N PHE A 170 0.29 3.78 3.52
CA PHE A 170 -1.17 3.66 3.50
C PHE A 170 -1.70 2.55 2.57
N ALA A 171 -0.85 1.97 1.72
CA ALA A 171 -1.20 0.85 0.85
C ALA A 171 0.02 -0.01 0.48
N GLN A 172 -0.22 -1.28 0.18
CA GLN A 172 0.75 -2.20 -0.43
C GLN A 172 0.35 -2.48 -1.89
N ILE A 173 1.34 -2.68 -2.75
CA ILE A 173 1.20 -2.97 -4.18
C ILE A 173 2.01 -4.23 -4.50
N PRO A 174 1.47 -5.21 -5.23
CA PRO A 174 0.09 -5.28 -5.71
C PRO A 174 -0.92 -5.54 -4.57
N PHE A 175 -2.20 -5.25 -4.81
CA PHE A 175 -3.30 -5.58 -3.87
C PHE A 175 -3.84 -7.00 -4.06
N VAL A 176 -3.49 -7.65 -5.17
CA VAL A 176 -3.85 -9.04 -5.47
C VAL A 176 -2.58 -9.86 -5.53
N GLU A 177 -2.56 -10.96 -4.79
CA GLU A 177 -1.45 -11.90 -4.78
C GLU A 177 -1.92 -13.25 -5.31
N TYR A 178 -1.36 -13.67 -6.44
CA TYR A 178 -1.61 -15.00 -7.02
C TYR A 178 -0.73 -16.03 -6.30
N CYS A 179 -1.30 -17.11 -5.76
CA CYS A 179 -0.57 -18.06 -4.91
C CYS A 179 0.48 -18.93 -5.63
N GLN A 180 0.67 -18.80 -6.95
CA GLN A 180 1.71 -19.53 -7.68
C GLN A 180 3.09 -18.83 -7.57
N ASN A 181 4.15 -19.64 -7.46
CA ASN A 181 5.57 -19.27 -7.39
C ASN A 181 5.94 -18.14 -6.40
N ASN A 182 6.40 -18.52 -5.21
CA ASN A 182 6.82 -17.60 -4.14
C ASN A 182 8.19 -16.94 -4.34
N ASN A 183 8.93 -17.25 -5.41
CA ASN A 183 10.26 -16.68 -5.64
C ASN A 183 10.17 -15.34 -6.36
N GLY A 184 10.68 -14.26 -5.75
CA GLY A 184 10.92 -12.97 -6.42
C GLY A 184 9.73 -12.01 -6.52
N LYS A 185 8.70 -12.14 -5.68
CA LYS A 185 7.58 -11.18 -5.68
C LYS A 185 8.00 -9.82 -5.12
N ILE A 186 8.08 -8.84 -6.03
CA ILE A 186 8.27 -7.44 -5.68
C ILE A 186 6.99 -6.93 -5.03
N HIS A 187 7.13 -6.42 -3.80
CA HIS A 187 6.09 -5.66 -3.14
C HIS A 187 6.56 -4.22 -3.04
N LEU A 188 5.67 -3.28 -3.28
CA LEU A 188 5.89 -1.86 -3.06
C LEU A 188 4.93 -1.37 -1.98
N VAL A 189 5.25 -0.24 -1.37
CA VAL A 189 4.37 0.48 -0.45
C VAL A 189 4.17 1.91 -0.92
N ALA A 190 2.94 2.38 -0.80
CA ALA A 190 2.57 3.76 -1.07
C ALA A 190 2.58 4.58 0.23
N VAL A 191 3.18 5.77 0.16
CA VAL A 191 3.39 6.70 1.27
C VAL A 191 2.79 8.06 0.90
N ALA A 192 2.10 8.69 1.84
CA ALA A 192 1.56 10.05 1.70
C ALA A 192 1.49 10.74 3.07
N ILE A 193 1.31 12.06 3.08
CA ILE A 193 1.04 12.83 4.31
C ILE A 193 -0.39 12.55 4.72
N LYS A 194 -0.57 11.74 5.77
CA LYS A 194 -1.87 11.14 6.07
C LYS A 194 -1.99 10.63 7.49
N GLU A 195 -3.20 10.75 8.05
CA GLU A 195 -3.58 10.08 9.29
C GLU A 195 -3.83 8.57 9.09
N PRO A 196 -3.60 7.74 10.12
CA PRO A 196 -3.91 6.31 10.08
C PRO A 196 -5.36 6.01 9.75
N GLU A 197 -5.58 4.95 8.96
CA GLU A 197 -6.91 4.44 8.65
C GLU A 197 -6.97 2.94 8.85
N LYS A 198 -8.03 2.49 9.52
CA LYS A 198 -8.29 1.08 9.78
C LYS A 198 -9.21 0.49 8.70
N SER A 199 -8.82 -0.65 8.12
CA SER A 199 -9.68 -1.51 7.32
C SER A 199 -10.17 -2.70 8.15
N ASN A 200 -10.90 -3.64 7.55
CA ASN A 200 -11.30 -4.86 8.25
C ASN A 200 -10.15 -5.85 8.47
N ASP A 201 -9.05 -5.74 7.72
CA ASP A 201 -7.94 -6.69 7.75
C ASP A 201 -6.64 -6.02 7.28
N ASP A 202 -5.83 -5.59 8.25
CA ASP A 202 -4.65 -4.73 8.07
C ASP A 202 -3.35 -5.42 8.46
N ASN A 203 -2.25 -4.90 7.94
CA ASN A 203 -0.93 -5.00 8.54
C ASN A 203 -0.49 -3.62 9.06
N THR A 204 0.21 -3.61 10.18
CA THR A 204 0.91 -2.43 10.71
C THR A 204 2.40 -2.55 10.39
N LEU A 205 2.96 -1.56 9.68
CA LEU A 205 4.40 -1.50 9.39
C LEU A 205 5.10 -0.67 10.46
N LEU A 206 6.22 -1.16 10.99
CA LEU A 206 6.94 -0.49 12.06
C LEU A 206 8.45 -0.59 11.91
N TYR A 207 9.10 0.50 12.33
CA TYR A 207 10.52 0.59 12.60
C TYR A 207 10.76 0.17 14.04
N VAL A 208 11.78 -0.65 14.26
CA VAL A 208 12.26 -1.04 15.59
C VAL A 208 13.75 -0.77 15.69
N GLU A 209 14.17 -0.17 16.78
CA GLU A 209 15.57 0.04 17.15
C GLU A 209 15.86 -0.72 18.45
N ALA A 210 16.91 -1.53 18.42
CA ALA A 210 17.35 -2.30 19.58
C ALA A 210 18.87 -2.24 19.74
N ALA A 211 19.34 -2.54 20.95
CA ALA A 211 20.77 -2.62 21.24
C ALA A 211 21.48 -3.65 20.35
N LYS A 212 22.76 -3.41 20.07
CA LYS A 212 23.60 -4.34 19.30
C LYS A 212 23.66 -5.70 19.99
N GLY A 213 23.55 -6.76 19.18
CA GLY A 213 23.56 -8.15 19.64
C GLY A 213 22.17 -8.70 19.93
N ILE A 214 21.12 -7.86 19.92
CA ILE A 214 19.76 -8.37 19.90
C ILE A 214 19.51 -9.03 18.54
N GLU A 215 19.01 -10.26 18.53
CA GLU A 215 18.73 -11.00 17.31
C GLU A 215 17.26 -10.87 16.88
N LYS A 216 16.98 -11.20 15.60
CA LYS A 216 15.61 -11.23 15.06
C LYS A 216 14.67 -12.10 15.92
N SER A 217 15.17 -13.23 16.42
CA SER A 217 14.44 -14.17 17.29
C SER A 217 14.00 -13.54 18.61
N GLN A 218 14.83 -12.69 19.21
CA GLN A 218 14.53 -11.99 20.46
C GLN A 218 13.47 -10.90 20.25
N ILE A 219 13.55 -10.16 19.13
CA ILE A 219 12.52 -9.18 18.75
C ILE A 219 11.16 -9.88 18.56
N LEU A 220 11.14 -10.99 17.82
CA LEU A 220 9.92 -11.77 17.59
C LEU A 220 9.36 -12.36 18.89
N SER A 221 10.22 -12.81 19.80
CA SER A 221 9.80 -13.32 21.11
C SER A 221 9.17 -12.21 21.96
N ALA A 222 9.76 -11.01 21.97
CA ALA A 222 9.19 -9.86 22.68
C ALA A 222 7.84 -9.42 22.11
N PHE A 223 7.63 -9.48 20.79
CA PHE A 223 6.30 -9.27 20.20
C PHE A 223 5.31 -10.35 20.63
N LYS A 224 5.71 -11.62 20.59
CA LYS A 224 4.87 -12.76 20.97
C LYS A 224 4.41 -12.70 22.43
N GLU A 225 5.27 -12.25 23.35
CA GLU A 225 4.92 -12.01 24.76
C GLU A 225 3.77 -10.99 24.92
N GLN A 226 3.57 -10.10 23.95
CA GLN A 226 2.48 -9.13 23.92
C GLN A 226 1.28 -9.60 23.07
N ASN A 227 1.25 -10.89 22.69
CA ASN A 227 0.27 -11.48 21.77
C ASN A 227 0.26 -10.83 20.37
N LEU A 228 1.39 -10.25 19.94
CA LEU A 228 1.52 -9.66 18.62
C LEU A 228 2.13 -10.67 17.64
N VAL A 229 1.43 -10.91 16.53
CA VAL A 229 1.94 -11.76 15.44
C VAL A 229 2.79 -10.88 14.52
N ALA A 230 4.10 -11.08 14.54
CA ALA A 230 5.07 -10.23 13.86
C ALA A 230 5.91 -10.98 12.83
N LYS A 231 6.36 -10.26 11.78
CA LYS A 231 7.36 -10.73 10.82
C LYS A 231 8.45 -9.67 10.67
N ILE A 232 9.72 -10.08 10.69
CA ILE A 232 10.85 -9.19 10.35
C ILE A 232 11.06 -9.22 8.84
N LEU A 233 11.03 -8.05 8.21
CA LEU A 233 11.23 -7.86 6.78
C LEU A 233 12.69 -7.58 6.42
N LYS A 234 13.37 -6.73 7.22
CA LYS A 234 14.78 -6.38 7.02
C LYS A 234 15.41 -6.02 8.37
N SER A 235 16.72 -6.20 8.48
CA SER A 235 17.52 -5.70 9.60
C SER A 235 18.80 -5.07 9.07
N VAL A 236 19.21 -3.96 9.65
CA VAL A 236 20.41 -3.21 9.24
C VAL A 236 21.16 -2.77 10.48
N LYS A 237 22.48 -2.99 10.51
CA LYS A 237 23.34 -2.47 11.59
C LYS A 237 23.58 -0.98 11.36
N SER A 238 23.50 -0.17 12.41
CA SER A 238 23.77 1.26 12.26
C SER A 238 25.22 1.51 11.85
N GLN A 239 25.41 2.34 10.83
CA GLN A 239 26.73 2.79 10.38
C GLN A 239 27.29 3.92 11.27
N GLN A 240 26.41 4.72 11.87
CA GLN A 240 26.78 5.91 12.65
C GLN A 240 27.02 5.59 14.14
N SER A 241 26.39 4.53 14.65
CA SER A 241 26.56 4.08 16.02
C SER A 241 26.80 2.58 16.05
N THR A 242 27.91 2.16 16.64
CA THR A 242 28.24 0.73 16.77
C THR A 242 27.38 0.02 17.81
N SER A 243 26.38 0.68 18.41
CA SER A 243 25.60 0.14 19.53
C SER A 243 24.14 -0.23 19.21
N VAL A 244 23.64 -0.02 17.99
CA VAL A 244 22.22 -0.28 17.64
C VAL A 244 22.03 -1.04 16.33
N THR A 245 20.96 -1.82 16.28
CA THR A 245 20.46 -2.51 15.08
C THR A 245 19.02 -2.06 14.82
N PHE A 246 18.73 -1.75 13.56
CA PHE A 246 17.41 -1.35 13.09
C PHE A 246 16.70 -2.53 12.44
N TYR A 247 15.40 -2.67 12.67
CA TYR A 247 14.56 -3.69 12.07
C TYR A 247 13.33 -3.03 11.44
N LEU A 248 13.01 -3.47 10.23
CA LEU A 248 11.72 -3.26 9.63
C LEU A 248 10.86 -4.48 9.91
N ALA A 249 9.70 -4.29 10.53
CA ALA A 249 8.79 -5.36 10.88
C ALA A 249 7.36 -5.06 10.40
N THR A 250 6.55 -6.10 10.29
CA THR A 250 5.09 -6.00 10.15
C THR A 250 4.41 -6.71 11.30
N LEU A 251 3.29 -6.17 11.78
CA LEU A 251 2.36 -6.84 12.69
C LEU A 251 1.07 -7.18 11.93
N ASP A 252 0.52 -8.35 12.21
CA ASP A 252 -0.83 -8.71 11.80
C ASP A 252 -1.86 -7.93 12.63
N GLY A 253 -2.59 -7.03 11.97
CA GLY A 253 -3.61 -6.19 12.56
C GLY A 253 -3.31 -4.70 12.46
N PHE A 254 -4.23 -3.90 12.98
CA PHE A 254 -4.13 -2.44 13.07
C PHE A 254 -3.77 -2.03 14.50
N TYR A 255 -2.56 -1.52 14.69
CA TYR A 255 -2.07 -1.02 15.98
C TYR A 255 -1.67 0.44 15.89
N LEU A 256 -1.86 1.20 16.96
CA LEU A 256 -1.37 2.56 17.12
C LEU A 256 -0.21 2.60 18.11
N GLU A 257 0.62 3.64 18.02
CA GLU A 257 1.78 3.82 18.92
C GLU A 257 1.35 3.89 20.40
N ASN A 258 0.11 4.30 20.65
CA ASN A 258 -0.45 4.44 21.98
C ASN A 258 -1.05 3.16 22.56
N ASP A 259 -1.17 2.09 21.78
CA ASP A 259 -1.74 0.82 22.23
C ASP A 259 -0.88 0.19 23.31
N SER A 260 -1.53 -0.43 24.30
CA SER A 260 -0.86 -1.05 25.45
C SER A 260 0.15 -2.11 25.04
N ALA A 261 -0.16 -2.93 24.04
CA ALA A 261 0.75 -3.95 23.51
C ALA A 261 2.04 -3.36 22.95
N ILE A 262 1.96 -2.24 22.20
CA ILE A 262 3.14 -1.55 21.64
C ILE A 262 3.96 -0.88 22.75
N LYS A 263 3.29 -0.22 23.70
CA LYS A 263 3.97 0.38 24.87
C LYS A 263 4.67 -0.67 25.74
N ASN A 264 4.05 -1.83 25.93
CA ASN A 264 4.63 -2.92 26.70
C ASN A 264 5.80 -3.59 25.96
N PHE A 265 5.71 -3.72 24.63
CA PHE A 265 6.84 -4.17 23.82
C PHE A 265 8.08 -3.29 24.05
N SER A 266 7.92 -1.97 24.05
CA SER A 266 9.03 -1.04 24.36
C SER A 266 9.56 -1.12 25.79
N LYS A 267 8.78 -1.69 26.73
CA LYS A 267 9.19 -1.93 28.13
C LYS A 267 9.70 -3.35 28.38
N SER A 268 9.76 -4.19 27.34
CA SER A 268 10.26 -5.56 27.45
C SER A 268 11.73 -5.60 27.87
N ARG A 269 12.26 -6.81 28.13
CA ARG A 269 13.65 -7.01 28.58
C ARG A 269 14.69 -6.39 27.64
N ILE A 270 14.43 -6.38 26.34
CA ILE A 270 15.34 -5.84 25.33
C ILE A 270 15.16 -4.32 25.11
N LYS A 271 14.17 -3.71 25.78
CA LYS A 271 13.85 -2.27 25.79
C LYS A 271 13.93 -1.61 24.40
N PRO A 272 13.24 -2.15 23.38
CA PRO A 272 13.33 -1.64 22.03
C PRO A 272 12.58 -0.31 21.89
N PHE A 273 13.08 0.57 21.04
CA PHE A 273 12.29 1.71 20.57
C PHE A 273 11.49 1.28 19.33
N ALA A 274 10.20 1.58 19.29
CA ALA A 274 9.33 1.22 18.17
C ALA A 274 8.57 2.45 17.67
N LYS A 275 8.48 2.59 16.36
CA LYS A 275 7.70 3.65 15.71
C LYS A 275 6.88 3.10 14.56
N ILE A 276 5.62 3.50 14.46
CA ILE A 276 4.74 3.04 13.40
C ILE A 276 4.99 3.87 12.15
N LEU A 277 5.26 3.18 11.05
CA LEU A 277 5.51 3.79 9.75
C LEU A 277 4.22 3.95 8.94
N GLY A 278 3.19 3.16 9.26
CA GLY A 278 1.88 3.24 8.65
C GLY A 278 1.15 1.91 8.66
N HIS A 279 0.05 1.86 7.92
CA HIS A 279 -0.90 0.76 7.90
C HIS A 279 -1.32 0.48 6.48
N TYR A 280 -1.59 -0.77 6.15
CA TYR A 280 -2.16 -1.09 4.85
C TYR A 280 -3.02 -2.34 4.96
N ALA A 281 -4.13 -2.34 4.22
CA ALA A 281 -5.00 -3.50 4.12
C ALA A 281 -4.23 -4.68 3.50
N LYS A 282 -4.43 -5.89 4.03
CA LYS A 282 -3.83 -7.10 3.46
C LYS A 282 -4.33 -7.34 2.04
N SER A 283 -3.43 -7.77 1.17
CA SER A 283 -3.74 -8.18 -0.20
C SER A 283 -4.77 -9.30 -0.24
N ILE A 284 -5.56 -9.32 -1.31
CA ILE A 284 -6.44 -10.43 -1.64
C ILE A 284 -5.58 -11.57 -2.20
N LYS A 285 -5.61 -12.72 -1.54
CA LYS A 285 -4.92 -13.92 -2.00
C LYS A 285 -5.84 -14.72 -2.91
N ILE A 286 -5.36 -15.05 -4.10
CA ILE A 286 -6.10 -15.82 -5.09
C ILE A 286 -5.34 -17.11 -5.37
N SER A 287 -5.95 -18.24 -4.99
CA SER A 287 -5.51 -19.56 -5.42
C SER A 287 -5.88 -19.72 -6.90
N VAL A 288 -4.88 -19.92 -7.74
CA VAL A 288 -5.04 -20.23 -9.17
C VAL A 288 -4.84 -21.71 -9.37
#